data_AF-A0A7S1ADU4-F1
#
_entry.id   AF-A0A7S1ADU4-F1
#
_cell.length_a   1.000
_cell.length_b   1.000
_cell.length_c   1.000
_cell.angle_alpha   90.00
_cell.angle_beta   90.00
_cell.angle_gamma   90.00
#
_symmetry.space_group_name_H-M   'P 1'
#
loop_
_entity.id
_entity.type
_entity.pdbx_description
1 polymer ?
#
loop_
_entity_poly.entity_id
_entity_poly.type
_entity_poly.pdbx_seq_one_letter_code
_entity_poly.pdbx_strand_id
1 'polypeptide(L)'
;MQLKRFEPEWLAGTSVGDVLFQSDYHLKELSMGEYEQPVVGMRSCLDYSEEEKDTQWHGREWFVVNKAEVQISEDGVLIPMCRMGVEAREQVRSASGIQDAPMTRADHPLVKYARDFTRNFDIIAERRSTIFHLRELAKASILAKFLLECDASLDERWFCLWNQQKAETARKNCLLEIPQLWNERIKSQIHVQDGQITDAGPCAKGTTVYGGVDFGLDRFSLAGARQISGQRLAGISAAALASRPGLARTLPSAGIAARPSMPSAPFLGRQTMVPWGTAARAGTRGISCAPLTSMTRAPSFAEPRLAGISAVSAPRGVDLALDKFSLTEPVTTERLCRSWVGNVNLVDDFWKGLDEGSDVSDADQRLLRSVFRHSLCDRRDEGDRFVPPDPSYSYISRLRNIVKEESEVQMRRREMFFSKRFQEKTPGHPFPSSWTSNFDIACGASSATTKNAEGIHSGAALHLRQDYKSESGYVAKVLKG
;
A
#
# COMPACT_ATOMS: atom_id res chain seq x y z
N MET A 1 -11.55 -0.81 -25.72
CA MET A 1 -11.88 -1.49 -24.46
C MET A 1 -10.80 -2.50 -24.15
N GLN A 2 -10.36 -2.58 -22.89
CA GLN A 2 -9.41 -3.59 -22.44
C GLN A 2 -10.16 -4.74 -21.80
N LEU A 3 -9.82 -5.97 -22.17
CA LEU A 3 -10.43 -7.18 -21.61
C LEU A 3 -9.60 -7.66 -20.43
N LYS A 4 -10.28 -8.00 -19.32
CA LYS A 4 -9.67 -8.71 -18.19
C LYS A 4 -9.16 -10.06 -18.67
N ARG A 5 -7.88 -10.33 -18.45
CA ARG A 5 -7.27 -11.65 -18.71
C ARG A 5 -6.79 -12.23 -17.40
N PHE A 6 -7.09 -13.51 -17.20
CA PHE A 6 -6.63 -14.28 -16.05
C PHE A 6 -5.66 -15.33 -16.54
N GLU A 7 -4.48 -15.37 -15.93
CA GLU A 7 -3.49 -16.40 -16.17
C GLU A 7 -3.09 -16.99 -14.81
N PRO A 8 -3.41 -18.28 -14.55
CA PRO A 8 -4.13 -19.23 -15.42
C PRO A 8 -5.64 -18.94 -15.55
N GLU A 9 -6.26 -19.43 -16.63
CA GLU A 9 -7.67 -19.18 -16.99
C GLU A 9 -8.66 -19.63 -15.90
N TRP A 10 -8.32 -20.65 -15.11
CA TRP A 10 -9.21 -21.16 -14.06
C TRP A 10 -9.48 -20.14 -12.93
N LEU A 11 -8.68 -19.08 -12.81
CA LEU A 11 -8.95 -17.97 -11.89
C LEU A 11 -10.16 -17.14 -12.31
N ALA A 12 -10.53 -17.17 -13.59
CA ALA A 12 -11.64 -16.39 -14.10
C ALA A 12 -12.97 -16.74 -13.41
N GLY A 13 -13.69 -15.72 -12.95
CA GLY A 13 -14.95 -15.86 -12.23
C GLY A 13 -14.82 -16.30 -10.77
N THR A 14 -13.61 -16.61 -10.30
CA THR A 14 -13.39 -17.02 -8.90
C THR A 14 -13.18 -15.80 -8.01
N SER A 15 -13.56 -15.91 -6.73
CA SER A 15 -13.27 -14.86 -5.74
C SER A 15 -11.77 -14.61 -5.57
N VAL A 16 -10.95 -15.66 -5.69
CA VAL A 16 -9.48 -15.57 -5.70
C VAL A 16 -9.02 -14.70 -6.87
N GLY A 17 -9.43 -15.03 -8.09
CA GLY A 17 -9.08 -14.25 -9.29
C GLY A 17 -9.53 -12.79 -9.16
N ASP A 18 -10.73 -12.56 -8.65
CA ASP A 18 -11.24 -11.20 -8.47
C ASP A 18 -10.44 -10.39 -7.46
N VAL A 19 -10.07 -10.97 -6.31
CA VAL A 19 -9.18 -10.31 -5.34
C VAL A 19 -7.84 -10.00 -5.99
N LEU A 20 -7.19 -10.97 -6.64
CA LEU A 20 -5.89 -10.77 -7.29
C LEU A 20 -5.93 -9.63 -8.31
N PHE A 21 -6.95 -9.61 -9.15
CA PHE A 21 -7.12 -8.56 -10.14
C PHE A 21 -7.43 -7.20 -9.52
N GLN A 22 -8.38 -7.12 -8.59
CA GLN A 22 -8.78 -5.85 -7.98
C GLN A 22 -7.63 -5.21 -7.21
N SER A 23 -6.82 -6.02 -6.51
CA SER A 23 -5.66 -5.51 -5.79
C SER A 23 -4.60 -4.98 -6.75
N ASP A 24 -4.29 -5.72 -7.81
CA ASP A 24 -3.35 -5.28 -8.87
C ASP A 24 -3.85 -4.02 -9.61
N TYR A 25 -5.15 -3.96 -9.90
CA TYR A 25 -5.79 -2.80 -10.50
C TYR A 25 -5.66 -1.56 -9.60
N HIS A 26 -6.01 -1.69 -8.31
CA HIS A 26 -5.88 -0.59 -7.36
C HIS A 26 -4.44 -0.18 -7.09
N LEU A 27 -3.48 -1.11 -7.12
CA LEU A 27 -2.06 -0.78 -7.01
C LEU A 27 -1.66 0.21 -8.10
N LYS A 28 -2.08 -0.03 -9.34
CA LYS A 28 -1.81 0.86 -10.47
C LYS A 28 -2.46 2.23 -10.32
N GLU A 29 -3.71 2.27 -9.87
CA GLU A 29 -4.39 3.56 -9.66
C GLU A 29 -3.72 4.39 -8.57
N LEU A 30 -3.28 3.74 -7.48
CA LEU A 30 -2.53 4.41 -6.43
C LEU A 30 -1.14 4.83 -6.92
N SER A 31 -0.41 3.98 -7.64
CA SER A 31 0.92 4.31 -8.15
C SER A 31 0.88 5.44 -9.18
N MET A 32 -0.19 5.53 -9.97
CA MET A 32 -0.43 6.60 -10.94
C MET A 32 -1.07 7.86 -10.33
N GLY A 33 -1.31 7.90 -9.01
CA GLY A 33 -1.80 9.09 -8.33
C GLY A 33 -3.26 9.44 -8.65
N GLU A 34 -4.06 8.47 -9.09
CA GLU A 34 -5.51 8.68 -9.35
C GLU A 34 -6.31 8.85 -8.06
N TYR A 35 -5.82 8.25 -6.99
CA TYR A 35 -6.40 8.36 -5.66
C TYR A 35 -5.41 8.94 -4.67
N GLU A 36 -5.96 9.55 -3.62
CA GLU A 36 -5.18 9.94 -2.46
C GLU A 36 -4.46 8.74 -1.84
N GLN A 37 -3.18 8.94 -1.55
CA GLN A 37 -2.36 7.87 -0.98
C GLN A 37 -2.88 7.48 0.40
N PRO A 38 -2.96 6.18 0.73
CA PRO A 38 -3.52 5.74 2.00
C PRO A 38 -2.66 6.15 3.19
N VAL A 39 -1.43 6.64 2.98
CA VAL A 39 -0.48 7.03 4.02
C VAL A 39 -0.05 8.47 3.79
N VAL A 40 -0.17 9.30 4.82
CA VAL A 40 0.21 10.72 4.76
C VAL A 40 1.68 10.86 4.42
N GLY A 41 1.99 11.68 3.41
CA GLY A 41 3.35 11.91 2.93
C GLY A 41 3.91 10.82 2.02
N MET A 42 3.18 9.72 1.80
CA MET A 42 3.51 8.79 0.72
C MET A 42 3.21 9.46 -0.62
N ARG A 43 4.12 9.31 -1.57
CA ARG A 43 4.06 9.91 -2.91
C ARG A 43 3.73 8.87 -3.96
N SER A 44 3.00 9.27 -4.99
CA SER A 44 2.76 8.47 -6.20
C SER A 44 3.99 8.48 -7.13
N CYS A 45 3.99 7.63 -8.16
CA CYS A 45 5.02 7.66 -9.19
C CYS A 45 5.03 8.97 -9.97
N LEU A 46 3.87 9.62 -10.13
CA LEU A 46 3.80 10.91 -10.81
C LEU A 46 4.43 12.03 -9.99
N ASP A 47 4.22 12.03 -8.67
CA ASP A 47 4.88 13.00 -7.78
C ASP A 47 6.41 12.89 -7.89
N TYR A 48 6.93 11.65 -7.92
CA TYR A 48 8.36 11.40 -8.16
C TYR A 48 8.82 11.88 -9.54
N SER A 49 8.04 11.60 -10.57
CA SER A 49 8.34 11.96 -11.96
C SER A 49 8.39 13.47 -12.18
N GLU A 50 7.49 14.21 -11.54
CA GLU A 50 7.41 15.67 -11.64
C GLU A 50 8.60 16.36 -10.96
N GLU A 51 9.01 15.88 -9.79
CA GLU A 51 10.18 16.40 -9.07
C GLU A 51 11.47 16.17 -9.86
N GLU A 52 11.63 14.99 -10.45
CA GLU A 52 12.86 14.58 -11.14
C GLU A 52 12.88 14.95 -12.63
N LYS A 53 11.76 15.49 -13.14
CA LYS A 53 11.55 15.79 -14.55
C LYS A 53 11.68 14.57 -15.47
N ASP A 54 11.54 13.36 -14.91
CA ASP A 54 11.50 12.12 -15.68
C ASP A 54 10.07 11.91 -16.20
N THR A 55 9.84 12.38 -17.42
CA THR A 55 8.51 12.38 -18.04
C THR A 55 8.24 11.16 -18.91
N GLN A 56 9.19 10.24 -19.02
CA GLN A 56 9.06 9.09 -19.90
C GLN A 56 9.75 7.87 -19.30
N TRP A 57 8.94 6.98 -18.75
CA TRP A 57 9.41 5.72 -18.20
C TRP A 57 8.35 4.64 -18.36
N HIS A 58 8.80 3.39 -18.42
CA HIS A 58 7.94 2.22 -18.49
C HIS A 58 8.35 1.29 -17.37
N GLY A 59 7.39 0.69 -16.69
CA GLY A 59 7.69 -0.24 -15.62
C GLY A 59 6.60 -1.26 -15.38
N ARG A 60 6.96 -2.30 -14.64
CA ARG A 60 6.04 -3.31 -14.13
C ARG A 60 6.13 -3.34 -12.61
N GLU A 61 5.01 -3.38 -11.91
CA GLU A 61 4.95 -3.56 -10.46
C GLU A 61 4.00 -4.69 -10.09
N TRP A 62 4.31 -5.44 -9.03
CA TRP A 62 3.47 -6.55 -8.61
C TRP A 62 3.60 -6.82 -7.12
N PHE A 63 2.55 -7.43 -6.56
CA PHE A 63 2.57 -7.86 -5.17
C PHE A 63 3.41 -9.12 -4.98
N VAL A 64 4.15 -9.17 -3.88
CA VAL A 64 4.97 -10.34 -3.47
C VAL A 64 4.78 -10.70 -2.01
N VAL A 65 4.99 -11.98 -1.67
CA VAL A 65 5.12 -12.43 -0.28
C VAL A 65 6.60 -12.47 0.09
N ASN A 66 7.09 -11.50 0.85
CA ASN A 66 8.50 -11.42 1.26
C ASN A 66 8.84 -12.42 2.37
N LYS A 67 7.87 -12.78 3.21
CA LYS A 67 8.03 -13.74 4.30
C LYS A 67 6.76 -14.53 4.49
N ALA A 68 6.89 -15.85 4.62
CA ALA A 68 5.78 -16.77 4.92
C ALA A 68 6.21 -17.76 6.01
N GLU A 69 5.43 -17.86 7.08
CA GLU A 69 5.66 -18.79 8.19
C GLU A 69 4.31 -19.29 8.71
N VAL A 70 4.27 -20.49 9.27
CA VAL A 70 3.12 -20.98 10.05
C VAL A 70 3.59 -21.29 11.45
N GLN A 71 3.02 -20.59 12.43
CA GLN A 71 3.24 -20.87 13.84
C GLN A 71 2.17 -21.83 14.34
N ILE A 72 2.52 -22.64 15.33
CA ILE A 72 1.58 -23.54 16.00
C ILE A 72 1.55 -23.11 17.47
N SER A 73 0.38 -22.70 17.96
CA SER A 73 0.19 -22.39 19.37
C SER A 73 0.20 -23.64 20.25
N GLU A 74 0.25 -23.46 21.57
CA GLU A 74 0.27 -24.57 22.53
C GLU A 74 -0.98 -25.47 22.46
N ASP A 75 -2.13 -24.91 22.09
CA ASP A 75 -3.39 -25.61 21.85
C ASP A 75 -3.53 -26.16 20.43
N GLY A 76 -2.49 -26.05 19.60
CA GLY A 76 -2.44 -26.63 18.26
C GLY A 76 -3.11 -25.79 17.16
N VAL A 77 -3.42 -24.52 17.43
CA VAL A 77 -3.95 -23.60 16.40
C VAL A 77 -2.83 -23.19 15.45
N LEU A 78 -3.10 -23.31 14.15
CA LEU A 78 -2.20 -22.87 13.10
C LEU A 78 -2.39 -21.36 12.84
N ILE A 79 -1.31 -20.59 12.97
CA ILE A 79 -1.31 -19.15 12.82
C ILE A 79 -0.43 -18.79 11.61
N PRO A 80 -1.01 -18.54 10.43
CA PRO A 80 -0.25 -18.13 9.25
C PRO A 80 0.25 -16.69 9.41
N MET A 81 1.56 -16.52 9.31
CA MET A 81 2.26 -15.25 9.34
C MET A 81 2.76 -14.91 7.94
N CYS A 82 2.45 -13.70 7.47
CA CYS A 82 2.82 -13.25 6.14
C CYS A 82 3.32 -11.81 6.19
N ARG A 83 4.45 -11.53 5.53
CA ARG A 83 4.90 -10.17 5.22
C ARG A 83 4.85 -9.99 3.72
N MET A 84 3.95 -9.14 3.26
CA MET A 84 3.83 -8.80 1.84
C MET A 84 4.59 -7.53 1.49
N GLY A 85 4.73 -7.29 0.19
CA GLY A 85 5.28 -6.06 -0.36
C GLY A 85 4.90 -5.91 -1.83
N VAL A 86 5.49 -4.89 -2.45
CA VAL A 86 5.41 -4.62 -3.89
C VAL A 86 6.83 -4.59 -4.43
N GLU A 87 7.04 -5.30 -5.53
CA GLU A 87 8.26 -5.21 -6.33
C GLU A 87 7.99 -4.42 -7.61
N ALA A 88 9.03 -3.80 -8.15
CA ALA A 88 8.93 -3.11 -9.42
C ALA A 88 10.19 -3.33 -10.27
N ARG A 89 10.01 -3.34 -11.59
CA ARG A 89 11.07 -3.37 -12.58
C ARG A 89 10.85 -2.31 -13.65
N GLU A 90 11.92 -1.66 -14.06
CA GLU A 90 11.95 -0.81 -15.24
C GLU A 90 11.80 -1.68 -16.49
N GLN A 91 11.12 -1.17 -17.50
CA GLN A 91 10.95 -1.83 -18.78
C GLN A 91 11.54 -0.99 -19.91
N VAL A 92 12.24 -1.66 -20.81
CA VAL A 92 12.92 -1.06 -21.97
C VAL A 92 12.34 -1.61 -23.26
N ARG A 93 12.22 -0.75 -24.27
CA ARG A 93 11.83 -1.18 -25.62
C ARG A 93 13.01 -1.90 -26.29
N SER A 94 12.74 -3.10 -26.78
CA SER A 94 13.66 -3.94 -27.55
C SER A 94 13.06 -4.26 -28.93
N ALA A 95 13.83 -4.91 -29.80
CA ALA A 95 13.32 -5.36 -31.09
C ALA A 95 12.14 -6.35 -30.97
N SER A 96 12.05 -7.09 -29.87
CA SER A 96 10.96 -8.04 -29.57
C SER A 96 9.79 -7.41 -28.80
N GLY A 97 9.79 -6.09 -28.58
CA GLY A 97 8.77 -5.39 -27.80
C GLY A 97 9.28 -4.87 -26.46
N ILE A 98 8.37 -4.60 -25.53
CA ILE A 98 8.71 -4.11 -24.19
C ILE A 98 9.13 -5.30 -23.31
N GLN A 99 10.30 -5.20 -22.69
CA GLN A 99 10.83 -6.22 -21.80
C GLN A 99 11.44 -5.59 -20.54
N ASP A 100 11.53 -6.36 -19.46
CA ASP A 100 12.17 -5.87 -18.23
C ASP A 100 13.65 -5.55 -18.47
N ALA A 101 14.11 -4.45 -17.88
CA ALA A 101 15.51 -4.08 -17.87
C ALA A 101 16.33 -5.14 -17.10
N PRO A 102 17.52 -5.54 -17.59
CA PRO A 102 18.39 -6.48 -16.88
C PRO A 102 18.76 -6.00 -15.47
N MET A 103 18.92 -4.69 -15.32
CA MET A 103 19.13 -4.02 -14.05
C MET A 103 18.19 -2.82 -13.99
N THR A 104 17.28 -2.84 -13.01
CA THR A 104 16.37 -1.73 -12.77
C THR A 104 17.09 -0.64 -11.99
N ARG A 105 16.97 0.62 -12.44
CA ARG A 105 17.60 1.74 -11.75
C ARG A 105 16.95 1.99 -10.39
N ALA A 106 17.76 2.25 -9.37
CA ALA A 106 17.27 2.49 -8.01
C ALA A 106 16.51 3.82 -7.84
N ASP A 107 16.72 4.75 -8.76
CA ASP A 107 16.05 6.05 -8.83
C ASP A 107 14.77 6.03 -9.66
N HIS A 108 14.41 4.91 -10.29
CA HIS A 108 13.19 4.81 -11.09
C HIS A 108 11.92 5.12 -10.24
N PRO A 109 10.97 5.96 -10.71
CA PRO A 109 9.79 6.37 -9.94
C PRO A 109 8.98 5.19 -9.37
N LEU A 110 8.74 4.16 -10.18
CA LEU A 110 8.02 2.95 -9.77
C LEU A 110 8.75 2.15 -8.68
N VAL A 111 10.09 2.17 -8.65
CA VAL A 111 10.89 1.47 -7.64
C VAL A 111 10.85 2.20 -6.31
N LYS A 112 10.88 3.55 -6.34
CA LYS A 112 10.68 4.38 -5.16
C LYS A 112 9.30 4.15 -4.57
N TYR A 113 8.27 4.17 -5.42
CA TYR A 113 6.89 3.87 -5.02
C TYR A 113 6.75 2.49 -4.38
N ALA A 114 7.22 1.43 -5.06
CA ALA A 114 7.16 0.06 -4.57
C ALA A 114 7.88 -0.11 -3.21
N ARG A 115 9.00 0.58 -3.00
CA ARG A 115 9.73 0.58 -1.73
C ARG A 115 8.91 1.21 -0.61
N ASP A 116 8.32 2.38 -0.85
CA ASP A 116 7.47 3.07 0.14
C ASP A 116 6.18 2.29 0.42
N PHE A 117 5.56 1.72 -0.62
CA PHE A 117 4.40 0.86 -0.48
C PHE A 117 4.73 -0.35 0.38
N THR A 118 5.84 -1.03 0.11
CA THR A 118 6.32 -2.17 0.90
C THR A 118 6.58 -1.80 2.36
N ARG A 119 7.20 -0.65 2.62
CA ARG A 119 7.44 -0.17 3.99
C ARG A 119 6.14 0.05 4.77
N ASN A 120 5.09 0.48 4.06
CA ASN A 120 3.80 0.83 4.64
C ASN A 120 2.70 -0.20 4.39
N PHE A 121 3.04 -1.40 3.91
CA PHE A 121 2.08 -2.36 3.39
C PHE A 121 0.95 -2.66 4.37
N ASP A 122 1.28 -2.92 5.64
CA ASP A 122 0.28 -3.27 6.64
C ASP A 122 -0.70 -2.12 6.92
N ILE A 123 -0.20 -0.88 7.00
CA ILE A 123 -1.05 0.30 7.18
C ILE A 123 -1.96 0.49 5.95
N ILE A 124 -1.43 0.27 4.75
CA ILE A 124 -2.20 0.35 3.51
C ILE A 124 -3.28 -0.73 3.48
N ALA A 125 -2.95 -1.96 3.86
CA ALA A 125 -3.90 -3.06 3.96
C ALA A 125 -5.04 -2.70 4.93
N GLU A 126 -4.76 -2.15 6.11
CA GLU A 126 -5.83 -1.72 7.04
C GLU A 126 -6.74 -0.62 6.47
N ARG A 127 -6.24 0.21 5.54
CA ARG A 127 -6.97 1.36 4.98
C ARG A 127 -7.62 1.07 3.63
N ARG A 128 -7.23 -0.01 2.95
CA ARG A 128 -7.73 -0.41 1.63
C ARG A 128 -8.15 -1.86 1.68
N SER A 129 -9.46 -2.09 1.73
CA SER A 129 -10.07 -3.42 1.87
C SER A 129 -9.61 -4.42 0.80
N THR A 130 -9.38 -3.98 -0.43
CA THR A 130 -8.86 -4.84 -1.51
C THR A 130 -7.44 -5.33 -1.25
N ILE A 131 -6.59 -4.51 -0.61
CA ILE A 131 -5.23 -4.91 -0.21
C ILE A 131 -5.27 -5.77 1.07
N PHE A 132 -6.19 -5.48 2.00
CA PHE A 132 -6.48 -6.36 3.13
C PHE A 132 -6.85 -7.77 2.67
N HIS A 133 -7.81 -7.90 1.77
CA HIS A 133 -8.25 -9.21 1.25
C HIS A 133 -7.13 -9.95 0.53
N LEU A 134 -6.24 -9.24 -0.19
CA LEU A 134 -5.05 -9.85 -0.78
C LEU A 134 -4.13 -10.45 0.29
N ARG A 135 -3.92 -9.74 1.40
CA ARG A 135 -3.10 -10.22 2.52
C ARG A 135 -3.71 -11.46 3.17
N GLU A 136 -5.02 -11.47 3.39
CA GLU A 136 -5.71 -12.63 3.95
C GLU A 136 -5.73 -13.82 2.98
N LEU A 137 -5.86 -13.57 1.67
CA LEU A 137 -5.71 -14.59 0.64
C LEU A 137 -4.29 -15.19 0.64
N ALA A 138 -3.26 -14.36 0.82
CA ALA A 138 -1.88 -14.84 0.94
C ALA A 138 -1.70 -15.72 2.18
N LYS A 139 -2.23 -15.33 3.34
CA LYS A 139 -2.21 -16.16 4.57
C LYS A 139 -2.92 -17.49 4.38
N ALA A 140 -4.10 -17.49 3.76
CA ALA A 140 -4.83 -18.72 3.44
C ALA A 140 -4.02 -19.63 2.51
N SER A 141 -3.35 -19.05 1.51
CA SER A 141 -2.49 -19.78 0.56
C SER A 141 -1.26 -20.38 1.24
N ILE A 142 -0.65 -19.66 2.19
CA ILE A 142 0.46 -20.15 3.03
C ILE A 142 0.00 -21.34 3.88
N LEU A 143 -1.17 -21.22 4.51
CA LEU A 143 -1.72 -22.31 5.33
C LEU A 143 -2.04 -23.55 4.48
N ALA A 144 -2.66 -23.37 3.32
CA ALA A 144 -2.94 -24.45 2.39
C ALA A 144 -1.65 -25.15 1.94
N LYS A 145 -0.61 -24.38 1.61
CA LYS A 145 0.70 -24.95 1.26
C LYS A 145 1.30 -25.73 2.42
N PHE A 146 1.27 -25.19 3.63
CA PHE A 146 1.79 -25.87 4.82
C PHE A 146 1.10 -27.22 5.07
N LEU A 147 -0.23 -27.26 4.96
CA LEU A 147 -1.02 -28.49 5.11
C LEU A 147 -0.65 -29.54 4.05
N LEU A 148 -0.47 -29.12 2.80
CA LEU A 148 -0.02 -30.00 1.71
C LEU A 148 1.40 -30.53 1.95
N GLU A 149 2.34 -29.68 2.36
CA GLU A 149 3.72 -30.10 2.64
C GLU A 149 3.83 -31.03 3.86
N CYS A 150 2.88 -30.93 4.80
CA CYS A 150 2.78 -31.81 5.96
C CYS A 150 2.01 -33.12 5.68
N ASP A 151 1.58 -33.34 4.43
CA ASP A 151 0.73 -34.48 4.02
C ASP A 151 -0.50 -34.63 4.93
N ALA A 152 -1.09 -33.49 5.31
CA ALA A 152 -2.26 -33.47 6.18
C ALA A 152 -3.46 -34.08 5.42
N SER A 153 -4.08 -35.10 6.00
CA SER A 153 -5.30 -35.70 5.46
C SER A 153 -6.45 -34.70 5.56
N LEU A 154 -6.83 -34.11 4.43
CA LEU A 154 -8.00 -33.22 4.31
C LEU A 154 -9.23 -34.04 3.90
N ASP A 155 -10.39 -33.72 4.49
CA ASP A 155 -11.65 -34.36 4.12
C ASP A 155 -12.03 -33.97 2.67
N GLU A 156 -12.40 -34.96 1.85
CA GLU A 156 -12.79 -34.81 0.45
C GLU A 156 -13.87 -33.73 0.23
N ARG A 157 -14.73 -33.52 1.25
CA ARG A 157 -15.78 -32.49 1.22
C ARG A 157 -15.25 -31.08 0.98
N TRP A 158 -14.02 -30.79 1.39
CA TRP A 158 -13.38 -29.49 1.12
C TRP A 158 -13.21 -29.25 -0.40
N PHE A 159 -12.97 -30.31 -1.17
CA PHE A 159 -12.82 -30.23 -2.63
C PHE A 159 -14.18 -30.27 -3.34
N CYS A 160 -15.19 -30.95 -2.78
CA CYS A 160 -16.54 -31.01 -3.35
C CYS A 160 -17.23 -29.63 -3.44
N LEU A 161 -17.03 -28.77 -2.43
CA LEU A 161 -17.60 -27.42 -2.41
C LEU A 161 -17.12 -26.58 -3.60
N TRP A 162 -15.85 -26.72 -3.97
CA TRP A 162 -15.27 -26.03 -5.12
C TRP A 162 -15.92 -26.43 -6.43
N ASN A 163 -16.16 -27.73 -6.64
CA ASN A 163 -16.74 -28.24 -7.88
C ASN A 163 -18.17 -27.72 -8.10
N GLN A 164 -18.96 -27.58 -7.04
CA GLN A 164 -20.30 -27.00 -7.11
C GLN A 164 -20.24 -25.51 -7.49
N GLN A 165 -19.36 -24.75 -6.84
CA GLN A 165 -19.20 -23.32 -7.11
C GLN A 165 -18.68 -23.05 -8.54
N LYS A 166 -17.75 -23.87 -9.04
CA LYS A 166 -17.22 -23.77 -10.40
C LYS A 166 -18.33 -23.93 -11.46
N ALA A 167 -19.27 -24.86 -11.25
CA ALA A 167 -20.39 -25.08 -12.16
C ALA A 167 -21.37 -23.89 -12.20
N GLU A 168 -21.59 -23.21 -11.06
CA GLU A 168 -22.42 -22.02 -10.99
C GLU A 168 -21.74 -20.80 -11.61
N THR A 169 -20.43 -20.66 -11.37
CA THR A 169 -19.63 -19.53 -11.85
C THR A 169 -19.44 -19.56 -13.36
N ALA A 170 -19.21 -20.74 -13.95
CA ALA A 170 -19.09 -20.90 -15.41
C ALA A 170 -20.34 -20.45 -16.18
N ARG A 171 -21.50 -20.33 -15.53
CA ARG A 171 -22.74 -19.84 -16.15
C ARG A 171 -22.85 -18.32 -16.14
N LYS A 172 -22.17 -17.62 -15.23
CA LYS A 172 -22.13 -16.17 -15.18
C LYS A 172 -20.92 -15.67 -15.96
N ASN A 173 -21.09 -15.59 -17.28
CA ASN A 173 -20.27 -14.71 -18.12
C ASN A 173 -20.56 -13.25 -17.74
N CYS A 174 -20.11 -12.81 -16.58
CA CYS A 174 -20.08 -11.40 -16.25
C CYS A 174 -19.18 -10.75 -17.30
N LEU A 175 -19.71 -9.80 -18.07
CA LEU A 175 -18.94 -9.03 -19.03
C LEU A 175 -17.82 -8.32 -18.24
N LEU A 176 -16.60 -8.82 -18.37
CA LEU A 176 -15.40 -8.33 -17.67
C LEU A 176 -14.84 -7.10 -18.39
N GLU A 177 -15.71 -6.14 -18.67
CA GLU A 177 -15.31 -4.84 -19.19
C GLU A 177 -14.67 -4.08 -18.04
N ILE A 178 -13.34 -3.91 -18.15
CA ILE A 178 -12.62 -3.02 -17.25
C ILE A 178 -12.83 -1.62 -17.83
N PRO A 179 -13.25 -0.64 -17.01
CA PRO A 179 -13.14 0.77 -17.40
C PRO A 179 -11.75 1.00 -17.98
N GLN A 180 -11.65 1.71 -19.10
CA GLN A 180 -10.38 1.86 -19.82
C GLN A 180 -9.28 2.24 -18.82
N LEU A 181 -8.34 1.31 -18.61
CA LEU A 181 -7.29 1.44 -17.61
C LEU A 181 -6.44 2.67 -17.93
N TRP A 182 -6.13 3.45 -16.90
CA TRP A 182 -5.15 4.55 -16.98
C TRP A 182 -3.73 4.02 -16.78
N ASN A 183 -3.47 2.80 -17.25
CA ASN A 183 -2.16 2.18 -17.24
C ASN A 183 -1.19 2.88 -18.20
N GLU A 184 -1.69 3.77 -19.04
CA GLU A 184 -0.92 4.62 -19.94
C GLU A 184 -1.39 6.07 -19.80
N ARG A 185 -0.47 6.95 -19.40
CA ARG A 185 -0.66 8.41 -19.48
C ARG A 185 0.22 8.94 -20.59
N ILE A 186 -0.40 9.43 -21.65
CA ILE A 186 0.28 10.08 -22.77
C ILE A 186 0.16 11.59 -22.60
N LYS A 187 1.30 12.28 -22.49
CA LYS A 187 1.35 13.74 -22.58
C LYS A 187 1.66 14.10 -24.04
N SER A 188 0.64 14.58 -24.76
CA SER A 188 0.81 15.18 -26.08
C SER A 188 0.79 16.71 -25.95
N GLN A 189 1.81 17.39 -26.47
CA GLN A 189 1.80 18.85 -26.55
C GLN A 189 1.20 19.25 -27.90
N ILE A 190 0.00 19.83 -27.90
CA ILE A 190 -0.63 20.34 -29.12
C ILE A 190 -0.04 21.73 -29.39
N HIS A 191 0.61 21.89 -30.54
CA HIS A 191 1.07 23.20 -30.99
C HIS A 191 -0.02 23.81 -31.87
N VAL A 192 -0.44 25.04 -31.55
CA VAL A 192 -1.36 25.81 -32.38
C VAL A 192 -0.59 26.99 -32.95
N GLN A 193 -0.41 27.03 -34.26
CA GLN A 193 0.19 28.15 -34.99
C GLN A 193 -0.85 28.71 -35.97
N ASP A 194 -1.10 30.02 -35.89
CA ASP A 194 -2.04 30.74 -36.77
C ASP A 194 -3.45 30.14 -36.83
N GLY A 195 -3.94 29.62 -35.69
CA GLY A 195 -5.24 28.98 -35.58
C GLY A 195 -5.33 27.58 -36.19
N GLN A 196 -4.21 27.03 -36.69
CA GLN A 196 -4.10 25.64 -37.11
C GLN A 196 -3.31 24.81 -36.09
N ILE A 197 -3.78 23.60 -35.83
CA ILE A 197 -3.04 22.61 -35.05
C ILE A 197 -1.90 22.10 -35.92
N THR A 198 -0.66 22.45 -35.58
CA THR A 198 0.52 21.90 -36.24
C THR A 198 0.94 20.62 -35.53
N ASP A 199 1.31 19.60 -36.31
CA ASP A 199 1.75 18.32 -35.77
C ASP A 199 3.05 18.53 -34.96
N ALA A 200 3.03 18.18 -33.67
CA ALA A 200 4.09 18.50 -32.73
C ALA A 200 5.36 17.65 -32.88
N GLY A 201 5.46 16.91 -33.99
CA GLY A 201 6.52 15.95 -34.23
C GLY A 201 6.33 14.63 -33.44
N PRO A 202 7.08 13.59 -33.82
CA PRO A 202 6.94 12.25 -33.27
C PRO A 202 7.61 12.18 -31.90
N CYS A 203 6.93 12.58 -30.82
CA CYS A 203 7.27 12.07 -29.49
C CYS A 203 6.13 12.29 -28.48
N ALA A 204 5.08 11.49 -28.59
CA ALA A 204 4.17 11.27 -27.48
C ALA A 204 4.99 10.65 -26.33
N LYS A 205 5.31 11.43 -25.30
CA LYS A 205 5.95 10.91 -24.09
C LYS A 205 4.86 10.23 -23.27
N GLY A 206 4.95 8.91 -23.20
CA GLY A 206 4.04 8.07 -22.45
C GLY A 206 4.72 7.47 -21.23
N THR A 207 4.03 7.50 -20.11
CA THR A 207 4.34 6.68 -18.94
C THR A 207 3.40 5.49 -18.93
N THR A 208 3.95 4.27 -18.76
CA THR A 208 3.12 3.07 -18.69
C THR A 208 3.47 2.17 -17.52
N VAL A 209 2.45 1.65 -16.84
CA VAL A 209 2.59 0.71 -15.72
C VAL A 209 1.89 -0.61 -16.05
N TYR A 210 2.64 -1.71 -15.99
CA TYR A 210 2.11 -3.06 -16.06
C TYR A 210 2.19 -3.72 -14.69
N GLY A 211 1.50 -4.85 -14.47
CA GLY A 211 1.59 -5.49 -13.17
C GLY A 211 0.86 -6.81 -13.02
N GLY A 212 0.89 -7.33 -11.79
CA GLY A 212 0.17 -8.53 -11.39
C GLY A 212 0.30 -8.81 -9.89
N VAL A 213 0.01 -10.06 -9.53
CA VAL A 213 0.28 -10.61 -8.21
C VAL A 213 1.12 -11.87 -8.38
N ASP A 214 2.23 -11.95 -7.68
CA ASP A 214 3.04 -13.16 -7.59
C ASP A 214 3.37 -13.45 -6.12
N PHE A 215 2.64 -14.39 -5.52
CA PHE A 215 2.94 -14.79 -4.15
C PHE A 215 4.31 -15.48 -4.03
N GLY A 216 4.83 -16.10 -5.10
CA GLY A 216 6.11 -16.82 -5.07
C GLY A 216 6.20 -17.83 -3.95
N LEU A 217 5.09 -18.54 -3.63
CA LEU A 217 5.05 -19.41 -2.46
C LEU A 217 5.98 -20.62 -2.59
N ASP A 218 6.31 -21.02 -3.82
CA ASP A 218 7.25 -22.08 -4.18
C ASP A 218 8.63 -21.91 -3.52
N ARG A 219 9.08 -20.67 -3.29
CA ARG A 219 10.38 -20.39 -2.66
C ARG A 219 10.44 -20.63 -1.14
N PHE A 220 9.31 -20.86 -0.49
CA PHE A 220 9.24 -21.07 0.96
C PHE A 220 9.04 -22.55 1.29
N SER A 221 9.95 -23.19 2.04
CA SER A 221 9.66 -24.49 2.65
C SER A 221 9.01 -24.26 4.01
N LEU A 222 7.71 -24.53 4.12
CA LEU A 222 6.92 -24.24 5.32
C LEU A 222 6.96 -25.39 6.32
N ALA A 223 6.99 -26.65 5.85
CA ALA A 223 7.11 -27.82 6.72
C ALA A 223 8.55 -28.06 7.21
N GLY A 224 9.56 -27.59 6.46
CA GLY A 224 10.97 -27.86 6.72
C GLY A 224 11.61 -27.05 7.86
N ALA A 225 11.02 -25.94 8.29
CA ALA A 225 11.60 -25.03 9.28
C ALA A 225 11.61 -25.57 10.73
N ARG A 226 11.28 -26.85 10.94
CA ARG A 226 10.95 -27.45 12.23
C ARG A 226 12.13 -27.78 13.17
N GLN A 227 13.33 -27.21 13.01
CA GLN A 227 14.51 -27.70 13.78
C GLN A 227 15.41 -26.69 14.50
N ILE A 228 15.14 -25.38 14.54
CA ILE A 228 16.12 -24.44 15.16
C ILE A 228 15.90 -24.15 16.66
N SER A 229 14.79 -24.54 17.29
CA SER A 229 14.68 -24.48 18.77
C SER A 229 14.48 -25.87 19.36
N GLY A 230 15.51 -26.39 20.03
CA GLY A 230 15.66 -27.74 20.56
C GLY A 230 14.67 -28.20 21.64
N GLN A 231 13.37 -27.94 21.50
CA GLN A 231 12.33 -28.65 22.23
C GLN A 231 11.80 -29.78 21.36
N ARG A 232 12.30 -30.99 21.63
CA ARG A 232 11.69 -32.23 21.16
C ARG A 232 10.27 -32.33 21.73
N LEU A 233 9.28 -31.86 20.98
CA LEU A 233 7.89 -32.32 21.13
C LEU A 233 7.83 -33.77 20.65
N ALA A 234 8.25 -34.70 21.52
CA ALA A 234 7.90 -36.10 21.39
C ALA A 234 6.40 -36.21 21.63
N GLY A 235 5.58 -36.40 20.58
CA GLY A 235 4.21 -36.89 20.77
C GLY A 235 3.13 -36.41 19.81
N ILE A 236 3.33 -35.39 18.97
CA ILE A 236 2.30 -34.99 18.01
C ILE A 236 2.48 -35.76 16.72
N SER A 237 2.06 -37.03 16.73
CA SER A 237 1.77 -37.76 15.49
C SER A 237 0.52 -37.12 14.86
N ALA A 238 0.53 -36.89 13.55
CA ALA A 238 -0.62 -36.37 12.81
C ALA A 238 -1.89 -37.25 12.98
N ALA A 239 -1.74 -38.48 13.44
CA ALA A 239 -2.83 -39.37 13.84
C ALA A 239 -3.61 -38.89 15.10
N ALA A 240 -3.10 -37.94 15.88
CA ALA A 240 -3.76 -37.47 17.11
C ALA A 240 -4.86 -36.39 16.88
N LEU A 241 -4.96 -35.83 15.68
CA LEU A 241 -6.02 -34.87 15.32
C LEU A 241 -7.34 -35.56 14.89
N ALA A 242 -7.30 -36.87 14.65
CA ALA A 242 -8.48 -37.67 14.38
C ALA A 242 -8.68 -38.68 15.52
N SER A 243 -9.80 -38.55 16.24
CA SER A 243 -10.37 -39.53 17.21
C SER A 243 -10.00 -39.34 18.69
N ARG A 244 -10.83 -38.60 19.44
CA ARG A 244 -11.18 -38.96 20.82
C ARG A 244 -12.65 -38.69 21.12
N PRO A 245 -13.52 -39.71 21.19
CA PRO A 245 -14.76 -39.61 21.94
C PRO A 245 -14.48 -39.90 23.43
N GLY A 246 -15.13 -39.10 24.29
CA GLY A 246 -15.47 -39.30 25.70
C GLY A 246 -14.58 -40.17 26.60
N LEU A 247 -14.14 -39.60 27.72
CA LEU A 247 -14.35 -40.19 29.04
C LEU A 247 -14.03 -39.21 30.16
N ALA A 248 -14.97 -39.16 31.11
CA ALA A 248 -14.93 -38.39 32.34
C ALA A 248 -13.70 -38.70 33.19
N ARG A 249 -13.19 -37.68 33.90
CA ARG A 249 -12.49 -37.94 35.16
C ARG A 249 -12.70 -36.85 36.19
N THR A 250 -12.82 -37.38 37.40
CA THR A 250 -13.13 -36.84 38.70
C THR A 250 -12.04 -35.92 39.27
N LEU A 251 -12.50 -34.93 40.05
CA LEU A 251 -11.71 -34.06 40.92
C LEU A 251 -11.03 -34.85 42.05
N PRO A 252 -9.93 -34.31 42.61
CA PRO A 252 -9.99 -34.01 44.05
C PRO A 252 -9.45 -32.63 44.44
N SER A 253 -9.87 -32.27 45.65
CA SER A 253 -9.77 -30.99 46.35
C SER A 253 -8.52 -30.88 47.24
N ALA A 254 -8.18 -29.62 47.55
CA ALA A 254 -7.51 -29.09 48.74
C ALA A 254 -5.98 -29.18 48.91
N GLY A 255 -5.40 -28.02 49.26
CA GLY A 255 -4.06 -27.90 49.86
C GLY A 255 -3.52 -26.47 49.91
N ILE A 256 -3.83 -25.74 50.99
CA ILE A 256 -3.30 -24.41 51.36
C ILE A 256 -1.93 -24.56 52.04
N ALA A 257 -0.92 -23.74 51.68
CA ALA A 257 0.19 -23.28 52.56
C ALA A 257 1.05 -22.24 51.78
N ALA A 258 1.02 -20.96 52.14
CA ALA A 258 1.88 -20.27 53.13
C ALA A 258 3.26 -19.81 52.57
N ARG A 259 3.41 -18.47 52.47
CA ARG A 259 4.62 -17.70 52.15
C ARG A 259 5.71 -17.84 53.23
N PRO A 260 6.97 -17.52 52.88
CA PRO A 260 7.75 -16.67 53.77
C PRO A 260 8.39 -15.46 53.08
N SER A 261 8.62 -14.45 53.92
CA SER A 261 9.13 -13.10 53.68
C SER A 261 10.65 -12.98 53.88
N MET A 262 11.31 -12.16 53.04
CA MET A 262 12.41 -11.17 53.29
C MET A 262 13.67 -11.61 54.09
N PRO A 263 14.89 -11.15 53.72
CA PRO A 263 15.30 -9.79 54.06
C PRO A 263 16.14 -9.03 53.01
N SER A 264 16.08 -7.71 53.17
CA SER A 264 16.81 -6.64 52.50
C SER A 264 18.24 -6.46 53.01
N ALA A 265 19.15 -6.00 52.14
CA ALA A 265 20.37 -5.30 52.52
C ALA A 265 20.86 -4.37 51.37
N PRO A 266 21.59 -3.29 51.66
CA PRO A 266 21.80 -2.15 50.76
C PRO A 266 23.12 -2.22 49.98
N PHE A 267 23.20 -1.57 48.82
CA PHE A 267 24.50 -1.25 48.23
C PHE A 267 24.52 0.15 47.61
N LEU A 268 25.42 0.98 48.16
CA LEU A 268 25.87 2.29 47.68
C LEU A 268 26.94 2.10 46.60
N GLY A 269 26.96 2.95 45.58
CA GLY A 269 28.13 3.12 44.71
C GLY A 269 27.76 3.61 43.31
N ARG A 270 27.67 4.91 43.09
CA ARG A 270 28.77 5.82 42.68
C ARG A 270 28.86 5.96 41.16
N GLN A 271 28.30 7.08 40.70
CA GLN A 271 28.51 7.65 39.37
C GLN A 271 29.99 7.97 39.14
N THR A 272 30.48 7.69 37.94
CA THR A 272 31.67 8.36 37.39
C THR A 272 31.34 8.86 35.99
N MET A 273 31.39 10.18 35.83
CA MET A 273 31.46 10.89 34.56
C MET A 273 32.87 10.73 33.98
N VAL A 274 32.99 10.66 32.66
CA VAL A 274 34.24 10.92 31.94
C VAL A 274 33.94 11.92 30.82
N PRO A 275 34.71 13.02 30.69
CA PRO A 275 34.38 14.14 29.82
C PRO A 275 35.01 14.06 28.42
N TRP A 276 34.34 14.77 27.51
CA TRP A 276 34.80 15.54 26.35
C TRP A 276 36.27 15.39 25.88
N GLY A 277 36.43 15.08 24.59
CA GLY A 277 37.65 15.29 23.82
C GLY A 277 37.33 15.72 22.39
N THR A 278 37.38 17.03 22.15
CA THR A 278 37.38 17.68 20.85
C THR A 278 38.75 17.51 20.18
N ALA A 279 38.78 17.21 18.88
CA ALA A 279 39.94 17.46 18.04
C ALA A 279 39.50 17.92 16.64
N ALA A 280 39.82 19.18 16.35
CA ALA A 280 39.76 19.80 15.04
C ALA A 280 41.16 19.80 14.40
N ARG A 281 41.24 19.60 13.08
CA ARG A 281 42.25 20.11 12.13
C ARG A 281 41.85 19.61 10.73
N ALA A 282 41.49 20.42 9.72
CA ALA A 282 42.08 21.61 9.09
C ALA A 282 43.32 21.33 8.19
N GLY A 283 43.16 21.60 6.88
CA GLY A 283 44.20 21.82 5.85
C GLY A 283 44.77 20.54 5.21
N THR A 284 45.13 20.46 3.93
CA THR A 284 45.47 21.50 2.94
C THR A 284 45.52 20.88 1.52
N ARG A 285 45.44 21.76 0.51
CA ARG A 285 45.48 21.59 -0.96
C ARG A 285 46.74 20.92 -1.52
N GLY A 286 46.68 20.44 -2.78
CA GLY A 286 47.75 20.70 -3.76
C GLY A 286 48.13 19.59 -4.76
N ILE A 287 47.51 19.62 -5.94
CA ILE A 287 48.06 19.57 -7.32
C ILE A 287 49.30 18.69 -7.61
N SER A 288 49.20 17.77 -8.59
CA SER A 288 50.16 17.70 -9.72
C SER A 288 49.65 16.87 -10.91
N CYS A 289 49.96 17.35 -12.11
CA CYS A 289 49.60 16.82 -13.43
C CYS A 289 50.76 16.05 -14.08
N ALA A 290 50.44 14.95 -14.79
CA ALA A 290 51.05 14.40 -16.02
C ALA A 290 52.54 13.94 -16.00
N PRO A 291 53.04 13.10 -16.95
CA PRO A 291 52.47 12.76 -18.26
C PRO A 291 52.51 11.28 -18.72
N LEU A 292 51.89 11.08 -19.90
CA LEU A 292 51.89 9.93 -20.81
C LEU A 292 53.23 9.20 -20.99
N THR A 293 53.18 7.88 -21.11
CA THR A 293 53.90 7.15 -22.18
C THR A 293 53.25 5.79 -22.46
N SER A 294 53.17 5.48 -23.75
CA SER A 294 52.69 4.26 -24.39
C SER A 294 53.66 3.09 -24.22
N MET A 295 53.16 1.86 -24.09
CA MET A 295 53.48 0.74 -25.01
C MET A 295 52.83 -0.59 -24.54
N THR A 296 52.13 -1.19 -25.49
CA THR A 296 51.79 -2.61 -25.70
C THR A 296 52.53 -3.66 -24.88
N ARG A 297 51.81 -4.64 -24.31
CA ARG A 297 52.03 -6.10 -24.47
C ARG A 297 50.94 -6.92 -23.74
N ALA A 298 50.19 -7.76 -24.48
CA ALA A 298 49.41 -8.88 -23.93
C ALA A 298 50.37 -10.00 -23.47
N PRO A 299 50.05 -10.77 -22.41
CA PRO A 299 49.23 -11.98 -22.59
C PRO A 299 48.37 -12.42 -21.38
N SER A 300 47.43 -13.34 -21.64
CA SER A 300 46.87 -14.37 -20.77
C SER A 300 46.35 -13.98 -19.37
N PHE A 301 45.02 -13.91 -19.23
CA PHE A 301 44.35 -13.93 -17.94
C PHE A 301 43.92 -15.35 -17.56
N ALA A 302 44.64 -15.90 -16.60
CA ALA A 302 44.13 -16.88 -15.66
C ALA A 302 43.19 -16.20 -14.64
N GLU A 303 42.21 -16.94 -14.14
CA GLU A 303 41.25 -16.53 -13.11
C GLU A 303 41.93 -15.98 -11.84
N PRO A 304 41.47 -14.84 -11.30
CA PRO A 304 41.75 -14.48 -9.92
C PRO A 304 40.58 -14.92 -9.03
N ARG A 305 40.86 -15.89 -8.14
CA ARG A 305 40.08 -16.11 -6.92
C ARG A 305 40.30 -14.92 -5.98
N LEU A 306 39.27 -14.13 -5.76
CA LEU A 306 39.25 -13.10 -4.71
C LEU A 306 38.54 -13.64 -3.47
N ALA A 307 39.34 -13.99 -2.48
CA ALA A 307 38.92 -14.20 -1.12
C ALA A 307 38.76 -12.83 -0.41
N GLY A 308 37.64 -12.68 0.31
CA GLY A 308 37.59 -11.95 1.58
C GLY A 308 37.31 -10.45 1.54
N ILE A 309 36.04 -10.08 1.79
CA ILE A 309 35.70 -9.11 2.85
C ILE A 309 34.45 -9.64 3.57
N SER A 310 34.68 -10.37 4.66
CA SER A 310 33.67 -10.64 5.68
C SER A 310 33.54 -9.43 6.58
N ALA A 311 32.38 -8.79 6.56
CA ALA A 311 31.86 -8.00 7.67
C ALA A 311 30.34 -8.07 7.64
N VAL A 312 29.81 -9.25 7.95
CA VAL A 312 28.39 -9.38 8.27
C VAL A 312 28.19 -8.72 9.63
N SER A 313 27.62 -7.52 9.63
CA SER A 313 27.00 -6.94 10.83
C SER A 313 25.99 -7.96 11.37
N ALA A 314 26.28 -8.51 12.55
CA ALA A 314 25.38 -9.40 13.25
C ALA A 314 24.00 -8.72 13.41
N PRO A 315 22.89 -9.38 13.03
CA PRO A 315 21.56 -8.88 13.33
C PRO A 315 21.41 -8.84 14.85
N ARG A 316 21.23 -7.64 15.42
CA ARG A 316 20.81 -7.49 16.81
C ARG A 316 19.35 -7.91 16.87
N GLY A 317 19.10 -9.15 17.27
CA GLY A 317 17.76 -9.64 17.57
C GLY A 317 17.09 -8.78 18.63
N VAL A 318 15.80 -8.53 18.44
CA VAL A 318 14.92 -8.01 19.49
C VAL A 318 14.68 -9.15 20.46
N ASP A 319 15.09 -8.95 21.72
CA ASP A 319 14.82 -9.86 22.83
C ASP A 319 13.31 -9.91 23.09
N LEU A 320 12.68 -11.02 22.71
CA LEU A 320 11.26 -11.32 22.99
C LEU A 320 11.19 -12.30 24.16
N ALA A 321 11.78 -11.91 25.31
CA ALA A 321 11.60 -12.59 26.58
C ALA A 321 10.11 -12.55 27.00
N LEU A 322 9.33 -13.49 26.47
CA LEU A 322 7.89 -13.69 26.72
C LEU A 322 7.60 -14.31 28.09
N ASP A 323 8.62 -14.77 28.80
CA ASP A 323 8.57 -15.24 30.19
C ASP A 323 8.22 -14.12 31.19
N LYS A 324 8.21 -12.86 30.74
CA LYS A 324 7.76 -11.70 31.52
C LYS A 324 6.28 -11.35 31.34
N PHE A 325 5.55 -12.01 30.44
CA PHE A 325 4.11 -11.79 30.26
C PHE A 325 3.31 -12.67 31.24
N SER A 326 2.88 -12.07 32.35
CA SER A 326 2.03 -12.74 33.34
C SER A 326 0.55 -12.59 32.94
N LEU A 327 -0.09 -13.67 32.46
CA LEU A 327 -1.53 -13.70 32.14
C LEU A 327 -2.44 -13.80 33.37
N THR A 328 -1.87 -13.79 34.57
CA THR A 328 -2.60 -13.94 35.84
C THR A 328 -3.28 -12.67 36.31
N GLU A 329 -2.97 -11.51 35.74
CA GLU A 329 -3.69 -10.26 35.99
C GLU A 329 -4.45 -9.87 34.72
N PRO A 330 -5.80 -9.89 34.71
CA PRO A 330 -6.53 -9.34 33.58
C PRO A 330 -6.13 -7.89 33.44
N VAL A 331 -5.52 -7.54 32.30
CA VAL A 331 -5.25 -6.15 31.94
C VAL A 331 -6.61 -5.47 31.92
N THR A 332 -6.90 -4.76 33.00
CA THR A 332 -8.07 -3.89 33.08
C THR A 332 -7.73 -2.74 32.14
N THR A 333 -8.04 -2.92 30.86
CA THR A 333 -8.01 -1.80 29.92
C THR A 333 -8.97 -0.80 30.55
N GLU A 334 -8.46 0.34 31.00
CA GLU A 334 -9.26 1.45 31.48
C GLU A 334 -10.22 1.84 30.34
N ARG A 335 -11.39 1.20 30.30
CA ARG A 335 -12.50 1.49 29.41
C ARG A 335 -13.09 2.81 29.90
N LEU A 336 -12.44 3.90 29.48
CA LEU A 336 -12.73 5.29 29.85
C LEU A 336 -14.12 5.79 29.41
N CYS A 337 -14.96 4.95 28.80
CA CYS A 337 -16.35 5.29 28.48
C CYS A 337 -17.26 4.07 28.68
N ARG A 338 -17.62 3.78 29.93
CA ARG A 338 -18.70 2.83 30.26
C ARG A 338 -20.07 3.27 29.71
N SER A 339 -20.25 4.57 29.44
CA SER A 339 -21.54 5.16 29.09
C SER A 339 -22.13 4.63 27.78
N TRP A 340 -21.31 4.36 26.75
CA TRP A 340 -21.86 4.05 25.41
C TRP A 340 -22.07 2.56 25.14
N VAL A 341 -21.40 1.68 25.88
CA VAL A 341 -21.32 0.24 25.56
C VAL A 341 -22.31 -0.61 26.39
N GLY A 342 -23.23 0.02 27.13
CA GLY A 342 -24.12 -0.65 28.08
C GLY A 342 -25.52 -0.97 27.58
N ASN A 343 -26.00 -0.35 26.50
CA ASN A 343 -27.38 -0.44 26.06
C ASN A 343 -27.52 -1.05 24.66
N VAL A 344 -28.68 -1.65 24.41
CA VAL A 344 -29.03 -2.38 23.18
C VAL A 344 -29.08 -1.46 21.95
N ASN A 345 -29.19 -0.14 22.13
CA ASN A 345 -29.24 0.85 21.05
C ASN A 345 -28.02 1.78 21.07
N LEU A 346 -26.84 1.19 20.83
CA LEU A 346 -25.55 1.89 20.81
C LEU A 346 -25.53 3.13 19.88
N VAL A 347 -26.26 3.08 18.76
CA VAL A 347 -26.33 4.17 17.77
C VAL A 347 -27.17 5.35 18.27
N ASP A 348 -28.37 5.08 18.76
CA ASP A 348 -29.26 6.14 19.29
C ASP A 348 -28.62 6.84 20.48
N ASP A 349 -27.99 6.08 21.39
CA ASP A 349 -27.31 6.62 22.57
C ASP A 349 -26.11 7.49 22.19
N PHE A 350 -25.38 7.12 21.14
CA PHE A 350 -24.29 7.95 20.61
C PHE A 350 -24.80 9.30 20.08
N TRP A 351 -25.82 9.28 19.21
CA TRP A 351 -26.35 10.51 18.62
C TRP A 351 -27.03 11.39 19.66
N LYS A 352 -27.81 10.79 20.56
CA LYS A 352 -28.45 11.48 21.68
C LYS A 352 -27.42 12.08 22.63
N GLY A 353 -26.38 11.33 22.99
CA GLY A 353 -25.28 11.83 23.81
C GLY A 353 -24.51 12.96 23.13
N LEU A 354 -24.42 12.95 21.80
CA LEU A 354 -23.84 14.04 21.04
C LEU A 354 -24.72 15.29 21.07
N ASP A 355 -26.03 15.16 20.94
CA ASP A 355 -26.96 16.30 20.88
C ASP A 355 -27.27 16.89 22.28
N GLU A 356 -27.54 16.03 23.26
CA GLU A 356 -28.07 16.43 24.57
C GLU A 356 -26.99 16.68 25.63
N GLY A 357 -25.76 16.16 25.48
CA GLY A 357 -24.82 16.07 26.60
C GLY A 357 -24.55 14.61 26.95
N SER A 358 -23.29 14.24 27.16
CA SER A 358 -22.93 12.94 27.73
C SER A 358 -21.87 13.13 28.79
N ASP A 359 -21.50 12.07 29.52
CA ASP A 359 -20.40 12.08 30.49
C ASP A 359 -19.01 12.24 29.85
N VAL A 360 -18.95 12.39 28.53
CA VAL A 360 -17.72 12.68 27.79
C VAL A 360 -17.25 14.10 28.11
N SER A 361 -15.93 14.31 28.15
CA SER A 361 -15.38 15.65 28.39
C SER A 361 -15.94 16.68 27.40
N ASP A 362 -16.26 17.89 27.87
CA ASP A 362 -16.78 18.98 27.03
C ASP A 362 -15.88 19.28 25.81
N ALA A 363 -14.58 19.02 25.91
CA ALA A 363 -13.64 19.17 24.80
C ALA A 363 -13.87 18.11 23.72
N ASP A 364 -14.06 16.85 24.10
CA ASP A 364 -14.30 15.74 23.17
C ASP A 364 -15.69 15.79 22.58
N GLN A 365 -16.68 16.19 23.36
CA GLN A 365 -18.03 16.37 22.83
C GLN A 365 -18.06 17.47 21.77
N ARG A 366 -17.34 18.59 21.97
CA ARG A 366 -17.19 19.64 20.95
C ARG A 366 -16.45 19.16 19.70
N LEU A 367 -15.42 18.33 19.86
CA LEU A 367 -14.69 17.71 18.76
C LEU A 367 -15.61 16.79 17.95
N LEU A 368 -16.31 15.86 18.60
CA LEU A 368 -17.20 14.93 17.92
C LEU A 368 -18.37 15.68 17.25
N ARG A 369 -18.91 16.73 17.88
CA ARG A 369 -19.93 17.59 17.27
C ARG A 369 -19.42 18.31 16.03
N SER A 370 -18.14 18.70 15.98
CA SER A 370 -17.58 19.36 14.81
C SER A 370 -17.34 18.39 13.65
N VAL A 371 -16.97 17.16 13.94
CA VAL A 371 -16.77 16.08 12.95
C VAL A 371 -18.12 15.57 12.42
N PHE A 372 -19.08 15.32 13.31
CA PHE A 372 -20.40 14.77 12.97
C PHE A 372 -21.51 15.83 12.97
N ARG A 373 -21.23 17.01 12.41
CA ARG A 373 -22.24 18.08 12.29
C ARG A 373 -23.43 17.60 11.49
N HIS A 374 -24.63 17.82 12.03
CA HIS A 374 -25.89 17.39 11.41
C HIS A 374 -26.05 17.86 9.95
N SER A 375 -25.60 19.08 9.61
CA SER A 375 -25.73 19.61 8.25
C SER A 375 -24.68 19.13 7.25
N LEU A 376 -23.63 18.43 7.70
CA LEU A 376 -22.49 18.00 6.88
C LEU A 376 -22.27 16.49 6.88
N CYS A 377 -23.01 15.75 7.71
CA CYS A 377 -22.82 14.33 7.93
C CYS A 377 -24.12 13.58 7.67
N ASP A 378 -24.17 12.89 6.54
CA ASP A 378 -25.25 11.97 6.12
C ASP A 378 -25.25 10.66 6.92
N ARG A 379 -24.19 10.38 7.70
CA ARG A 379 -24.08 9.15 8.48
C ARG A 379 -25.18 8.96 9.54
N ARG A 380 -25.92 10.01 9.89
CA ARG A 380 -27.12 9.89 10.75
C ARG A 380 -28.26 9.13 10.04
N ASP A 381 -28.29 9.18 8.71
CA ASP A 381 -29.29 8.50 7.88
C ASP A 381 -28.93 7.00 7.68
N GLU A 382 -27.75 6.56 8.13
CA GLU A 382 -27.35 5.14 8.08
C GLU A 382 -28.17 4.25 9.03
N GLY A 383 -28.78 4.84 10.07
CA GLY A 383 -29.53 4.12 11.10
C GLY A 383 -28.68 3.06 11.81
N ASP A 384 -29.20 1.85 11.95
CA ASP A 384 -28.50 0.72 12.60
C ASP A 384 -27.22 0.26 11.87
N ARG A 385 -26.97 0.74 10.64
CA ARG A 385 -25.72 0.45 9.91
C ARG A 385 -24.55 1.32 10.38
N PHE A 386 -24.85 2.41 11.07
CA PHE A 386 -23.81 3.27 11.64
C PHE A 386 -23.10 2.52 12.78
N VAL A 387 -21.77 2.48 12.71
CA VAL A 387 -20.94 2.02 13.82
C VAL A 387 -20.26 3.24 14.43
N PRO A 388 -20.56 3.61 15.69
CA PRO A 388 -19.90 4.70 16.38
C PRO A 388 -18.39 4.52 16.42
N PRO A 389 -17.62 5.62 16.40
CA PRO A 389 -16.17 5.55 16.55
C PRO A 389 -15.76 4.91 17.89
N ASP A 390 -14.62 4.24 17.90
CA ASP A 390 -14.03 3.69 19.12
C ASP A 390 -13.80 4.82 20.15
N PRO A 391 -14.39 4.74 21.37
CA PRO A 391 -14.23 5.76 22.40
C PRO A 391 -12.87 5.70 23.11
N SER A 392 -11.92 4.88 22.63
CA SER A 392 -10.58 4.80 23.20
C SER A 392 -9.84 6.15 23.16
N TYR A 393 -9.08 6.45 24.21
CA TYR A 393 -8.28 7.68 24.31
C TYR A 393 -7.30 7.84 23.14
N SER A 394 -6.70 6.74 22.68
CA SER A 394 -5.76 6.74 21.55
C SER A 394 -6.44 7.15 20.24
N TYR A 395 -7.67 6.67 20.00
CA TYR A 395 -8.47 7.07 18.85
C TYR A 395 -8.86 8.55 18.93
N ILE A 396 -9.41 8.99 20.05
CA ILE A 396 -9.85 10.38 20.24
C ILE A 396 -8.67 11.36 20.16
N SER A 397 -7.52 11.02 20.74
CA SER A 397 -6.29 11.83 20.65
C SER A 397 -5.80 11.95 19.20
N ARG A 398 -5.84 10.84 18.44
CA ARG A 398 -5.53 10.86 17.01
C ARG A 398 -6.51 11.74 16.23
N LEU A 399 -7.81 11.64 16.52
CA LEU A 399 -8.84 12.47 15.91
C LEU A 399 -8.62 13.96 16.19
N ARG A 400 -8.26 14.33 17.42
CA ARG A 400 -7.89 15.72 17.78
C ARG A 400 -6.75 16.25 16.92
N ASN A 401 -5.71 15.44 16.71
CA ASN A 401 -4.56 15.83 15.89
C ASN A 401 -4.97 16.03 14.42
N ILE A 402 -5.75 15.10 13.85
CA ILE A 402 -6.23 15.21 12.46
C ILE A 402 -7.11 16.46 12.27
N VAL A 403 -8.06 16.71 13.17
CA VAL A 403 -8.93 17.89 13.09
C VAL A 403 -8.14 19.18 13.23
N LYS A 404 -7.10 19.19 14.07
CA LYS A 404 -6.18 20.33 14.19
C LYS A 404 -5.41 20.56 12.89
N GLU A 405 -4.79 19.52 12.32
CA GLU A 405 -4.04 19.60 11.06
C GLU A 405 -4.94 20.10 9.91
N GLU A 406 -6.16 19.57 9.79
CA GLU A 406 -7.13 20.02 8.79
C GLU A 406 -7.53 21.49 9.01
N SER A 407 -7.69 21.93 10.26
CA SER A 407 -7.97 23.35 10.55
C SER A 407 -6.84 24.29 10.11
N GLU A 408 -5.59 23.85 10.25
CA GLU A 408 -4.42 24.58 9.75
C GLU A 408 -4.38 24.60 8.21
N VAL A 409 -4.72 23.48 7.55
CA VAL A 409 -4.85 23.41 6.09
C VAL A 409 -5.98 24.33 5.59
N GLN A 410 -7.14 24.33 6.25
CA GLN A 410 -8.26 25.21 5.89
C GLN A 410 -7.91 26.68 6.05
N MET A 411 -7.17 27.04 7.12
CA MET A 411 -6.67 28.40 7.30
C MET A 411 -5.74 28.80 6.16
N ARG A 412 -4.76 27.95 5.81
CA ARG A 412 -3.87 28.19 4.66
C ARG A 412 -4.61 28.29 3.34
N ARG A 413 -5.59 27.43 3.08
CA ARG A 413 -6.46 27.49 1.89
C ARG A 413 -7.21 28.81 1.84
N ARG A 414 -7.79 29.24 2.96
CA ARG A 414 -8.51 30.51 3.09
C ARG A 414 -7.59 31.71 2.81
N GLU A 415 -6.42 31.75 3.46
CA GLU A 415 -5.42 32.80 3.25
C GLU A 415 -4.95 32.86 1.81
N MET A 416 -4.66 31.69 1.20
CA MET A 416 -4.23 31.64 -0.20
C MET A 416 -5.36 32.08 -1.14
N PHE A 417 -6.59 31.61 -0.93
CA PHE A 417 -7.77 31.97 -1.74
C PHE A 417 -8.04 33.49 -1.74
N PHE A 418 -7.91 34.15 -0.59
CA PHE A 418 -8.09 35.60 -0.47
C PHE A 418 -6.83 36.41 -0.82
N SER A 419 -5.71 35.76 -1.15
CA SER A 419 -4.49 36.46 -1.54
C SER A 419 -4.57 36.96 -2.98
N LYS A 420 -3.88 38.07 -3.28
CA LYS A 420 -3.71 38.57 -4.66
C LYS A 420 -2.91 37.61 -5.57
N ARG A 421 -2.30 36.57 -4.99
CA ARG A 421 -1.52 35.56 -5.72
C ARG A 421 -2.37 34.38 -6.17
N PHE A 422 -3.61 34.26 -5.69
CA PHE A 422 -4.51 33.19 -6.11
C PHE A 422 -4.81 33.34 -7.60
N GLN A 423 -4.61 32.26 -8.35
CA GLN A 423 -4.99 32.17 -9.76
C GLN A 423 -5.97 31.01 -9.88
N GLU A 424 -7.16 31.27 -10.40
CA GLU A 424 -8.22 30.26 -10.54
C GLU A 424 -7.74 29.04 -11.35
N LYS A 425 -6.92 29.27 -12.39
CA LYS A 425 -6.37 28.21 -13.24
C LYS A 425 -5.27 27.39 -12.55
N THR A 426 -4.61 27.97 -11.55
CA THR A 426 -3.45 27.40 -10.88
C THR A 426 -3.55 27.69 -9.38
N PRO A 427 -4.52 27.07 -8.69
CA PRO A 427 -4.87 27.43 -7.31
C PRO A 427 -3.73 27.15 -6.32
N GLY A 428 -2.77 26.30 -6.70
CA GLY A 428 -1.56 25.99 -5.93
C GLY A 428 -1.73 24.77 -5.03
N HIS A 429 -0.60 24.34 -4.42
CA HIS A 429 -0.49 23.11 -3.62
C HIS A 429 -1.48 22.97 -2.44
N PRO A 430 -1.99 24.03 -1.78
CA PRO A 430 -2.97 23.85 -0.71
C PRO A 430 -4.33 23.32 -1.20
N PHE A 431 -4.65 23.43 -2.48
CA PHE A 431 -5.92 22.99 -3.06
C PHE A 431 -5.80 21.60 -3.69
N PRO A 432 -6.90 20.84 -3.78
CA PRO A 432 -6.90 19.57 -4.50
C PRO A 432 -6.41 19.73 -5.93
N SER A 433 -5.63 18.76 -6.43
CA SER A 433 -5.14 18.75 -7.82
C SER A 433 -6.27 18.79 -8.85
N SER A 434 -7.45 18.27 -8.50
CA SER A 434 -8.65 18.30 -9.33
C SER A 434 -9.17 19.71 -9.66
N TRP A 435 -8.74 20.74 -8.93
CA TRP A 435 -9.06 22.14 -9.24
C TRP A 435 -8.12 22.75 -10.30
N THR A 436 -6.99 22.10 -10.59
CA THR A 436 -6.10 22.54 -11.67
C THR A 436 -6.57 21.89 -12.97
N SER A 437 -6.81 22.70 -14.00
CA SER A 437 -7.22 22.16 -15.31
C SER A 437 -6.14 21.24 -15.86
N ASN A 438 -6.48 19.97 -16.10
CA ASN A 438 -5.56 18.99 -16.70
C ASN A 438 -5.25 19.24 -18.18
N PHE A 439 -5.97 20.17 -18.82
CA PHE A 439 -5.71 20.61 -20.18
C PHE A 439 -5.28 22.07 -20.16
N ASP A 440 -4.06 22.32 -20.61
CA ASP A 440 -3.54 23.64 -20.88
C ASP A 440 -3.56 23.83 -22.40
N ILE A 441 -4.53 24.62 -22.88
CA ILE A 441 -4.54 25.04 -24.28
C ILE A 441 -3.50 26.15 -24.36
N ALA A 442 -2.31 25.82 -24.86
CA ALA A 442 -1.29 26.80 -25.18
C ALA A 442 -1.82 27.70 -26.32
N CYS A 443 -2.64 28.68 -25.97
CA CYS A 443 -2.99 29.77 -26.86
C CYS A 443 -1.71 30.56 -27.07
N GLY A 444 -1.01 30.27 -28.17
CA GLY A 444 0.19 30.99 -28.58
C GLY A 444 -0.12 32.48 -28.58
N ALA A 445 0.41 33.20 -27.60
CA ALA A 445 0.53 34.64 -27.68
C ALA A 445 1.63 34.91 -28.72
N SER A 446 1.23 34.91 -29.98
CA SER A 446 2.11 35.18 -31.11
C SER A 446 2.61 36.62 -31.00
N SER A 447 3.85 36.80 -30.55
CA SER A 447 4.67 37.94 -30.99
C SER A 447 4.92 37.74 -32.48
N ALA A 448 4.05 38.33 -33.30
CA ALA A 448 4.09 38.25 -34.74
C ALA A 448 5.42 38.83 -35.28
N THR A 449 6.21 38.00 -35.97
CA THR A 449 7.12 38.44 -37.02
C THR A 449 7.01 37.45 -38.15
N THR A 450 6.01 37.69 -39.00
CA THR A 450 5.70 36.97 -40.21
C THR A 450 6.81 37.19 -41.24
N LYS A 451 7.49 36.12 -41.67
CA LYS A 451 8.16 36.07 -42.97
C LYS A 451 7.81 34.77 -43.68
N ASN A 452 6.92 34.94 -44.64
CA ASN A 452 6.55 34.12 -45.81
C ASN A 452 7.34 32.82 -46.03
N ALA A 453 6.63 31.71 -45.95
CA ALA A 453 6.96 30.49 -46.70
C ALA A 453 5.64 29.87 -47.20
N GLU A 454 5.36 30.05 -48.49
CA GLU A 454 4.35 29.30 -49.23
C GLU A 454 4.87 27.88 -49.45
N GLY A 455 4.19 26.89 -48.87
CA GLY A 455 4.56 25.48 -48.99
C GLY A 455 3.41 24.59 -48.54
N ILE A 456 2.56 24.26 -49.51
CA ILE A 456 1.31 23.49 -49.39
C ILE A 456 1.59 22.05 -48.93
N HIS A 457 1.04 21.62 -47.79
CA HIS A 457 0.69 20.22 -47.54
C HIS A 457 -0.65 20.13 -46.81
N SER A 458 -1.70 19.77 -47.56
CA SER A 458 -3.00 19.38 -47.03
C SER A 458 -2.94 17.92 -46.58
N GLY A 459 -2.96 17.67 -45.28
CA GLY A 459 -2.95 16.29 -44.80
C GLY A 459 -2.85 16.14 -43.29
N ALA A 460 -3.90 16.52 -42.56
CA ALA A 460 -4.32 15.89 -41.29
C ALA A 460 -5.52 16.67 -40.71
N ALA A 461 -6.70 16.51 -41.32
CA ALA A 461 -7.94 16.94 -40.67
C ALA A 461 -8.24 15.99 -39.51
N LEU A 462 -8.46 16.53 -38.31
CA LEU A 462 -8.96 15.75 -37.17
C LEU A 462 -10.25 15.02 -37.60
N HIS A 463 -10.19 13.70 -37.69
CA HIS A 463 -11.34 12.90 -38.07
C HIS A 463 -12.36 12.92 -36.92
N LEU A 464 -13.54 13.46 -37.21
CA LEU A 464 -14.69 13.41 -36.33
C LEU A 464 -14.96 11.95 -35.95
N ARG A 465 -14.95 11.65 -34.66
CA ARG A 465 -15.25 10.32 -34.14
C ARG A 465 -16.71 9.94 -34.47
N GLN A 466 -16.89 8.84 -35.19
CA GLN A 466 -18.20 8.42 -35.73
C GLN A 466 -19.27 8.21 -34.65
N ASP A 467 -18.86 7.76 -33.47
CA ASP A 467 -19.67 7.56 -32.26
C ASP A 467 -20.33 8.85 -31.76
N TYR A 468 -19.64 10.00 -31.85
CA TYR A 468 -20.23 11.30 -31.48
C TYR A 468 -21.22 11.84 -32.51
N LYS A 469 -21.21 11.33 -33.74
CA LYS A 469 -22.10 11.79 -34.82
C LYS A 469 -23.54 11.35 -34.59
N SER A 470 -23.75 10.21 -33.92
CA SER A 470 -25.07 9.75 -33.48
C SER A 470 -25.60 10.54 -32.28
N GLU A 471 -24.73 11.00 -31.39
CA GLU A 471 -25.12 11.65 -30.13
C GLU A 471 -25.26 13.18 -30.24
N SER A 472 -24.59 13.82 -31.22
CA SER A 472 -24.67 15.27 -31.42
C SER A 472 -26.10 15.77 -31.69
N GLY A 473 -26.95 14.93 -32.27
CA GLY A 473 -28.37 15.23 -32.49
C GLY A 473 -29.17 15.30 -31.18
N TYR A 474 -28.77 14.56 -30.15
CA TYR A 474 -29.42 14.55 -28.84
C TYR A 474 -29.07 15.82 -28.05
N VAL A 475 -27.79 16.20 -28.05
CA VAL A 475 -27.29 17.42 -27.40
C VAL A 475 -27.90 18.68 -28.03
N ALA A 476 -28.02 18.72 -29.36
CA ALA A 476 -28.65 19.84 -30.07
C ALA A 476 -30.16 19.98 -29.78
N LYS A 477 -30.85 18.88 -29.43
CA LYS A 477 -32.26 18.90 -29.01
C LYS A 477 -32.42 19.43 -27.59
N VAL A 478 -31.51 19.04 -26.68
CA VAL A 478 -31.52 19.48 -25.28
C VAL A 478 -31.16 20.97 -25.15
N LEU A 479 -30.27 21.49 -26.00
CA LEU A 479 -29.88 22.91 -25.96
C LEU A 479 -30.87 23.86 -26.67
N LYS A 480 -31.89 23.34 -27.35
CA LYS A 480 -32.90 24.13 -28.07
C LYS A 480 -34.30 24.05 -27.47
N GLY A 481 -34.48 23.30 -26.38
CA GLY A 481 -35.68 23.33 -25.54
C GLY A 481 -35.38 24.10 -24.27
#